data_AF-A0A660XQS0-F1
#
_entry.id   AF-A0A660XQS0-F1
#
_cell.length_a   1.000
_cell.length_b   1.000
_cell.length_c   1.000
_cell.angle_alpha   90.00
_cell.angle_beta   90.00
_cell.angle_gamma   90.00
#
_symmetry.space_group_name_H-M   'P 1'
#
loop_
_entity.id
_entity.type
_entity.pdbx_description
1 polymer ?
#
loop_
_entity_poly.entity_id
_entity_poly.type
_entity_poly.pdbx_seq_one_letter_code
_entity_poly.pdbx_strand_id
1 'polypeptide(L)'
;MMKKRDIIVLVIVLVCVNVLVAGFGGIAKVGTTAAQFLKIPVGTRAMGMGSAFVSVANDATALYWNPAGMTEMADGEFSVMHMNWILGTSYDFIGLVTPVGRYGSIGVDAAFTSIGEMKVRTVDNPDGTGEY
;
A
#
# COMPACT_ATOMS: atom_id res chain seq x y z
N MET A 1 13.34 20.56 29.42
CA MET A 1 12.77 19.30 29.92
C MET A 1 11.25 19.49 30.03
N MET A 2 10.45 18.79 29.23
CA MET A 2 8.99 18.98 29.20
C MET A 2 8.36 18.50 30.52
N LYS A 3 7.43 19.27 31.09
CA LYS A 3 6.76 18.88 32.34
C LYS A 3 5.69 17.83 32.02
N LYS A 4 5.37 16.96 33.00
CA LYS A 4 4.35 15.89 32.82
C LYS A 4 3.00 16.43 32.31
N ARG A 5 2.61 17.65 32.71
CA ARG A 5 1.39 18.31 32.25
C ARG A 5 1.44 18.69 30.77
N ASP A 6 2.60 19.07 30.25
CA ASP A 6 2.77 19.46 28.85
C ASP A 6 2.68 18.23 27.93
N ILE A 7 3.18 17.08 28.39
CA ILE A 7 3.05 15.79 27.69
C ILE A 7 1.59 15.35 27.62
N ILE A 8 0.83 15.47 28.71
CA ILE A 8 -0.59 15.10 28.74
C ILE A 8 -1.40 15.98 27.78
N VAL A 9 -1.16 17.29 27.78
CA VAL A 9 -1.83 18.20 26.85
C VAL A 9 -1.49 17.86 25.40
N LEU A 10 -0.22 17.56 25.09
CA LEU A 10 0.19 17.15 23.75
C LEU A 10 -0.53 15.89 23.29
N VAL A 11 -0.62 14.87 24.15
CA VAL A 11 -1.32 13.61 23.85
C VAL A 11 -2.81 13.85 23.62
N ILE A 12 -3.47 14.66 24.46
CA ILE A 12 -4.89 15.00 24.28
C ILE A 12 -5.10 15.73 22.95
N VAL A 13 -4.24 16.69 22.61
CA VAL A 13 -4.31 17.41 21.32
C VAL A 13 -4.13 16.43 20.16
N LEU A 14 -3.15 15.53 20.22
CA LEU A 14 -2.90 14.51 19.19
C LEU A 14 -4.11 13.58 19.00
N VAL A 15 -4.74 13.16 20.10
CA VAL A 15 -5.95 12.33 20.06
C VAL A 15 -7.14 13.11 19.48
N CYS A 16 -7.37 14.35 19.91
CA CYS A 16 -8.46 15.18 19.40
C CYS A 16 -8.31 15.47 17.90
N VAL A 17 -7.09 15.72 17.41
CA VAL A 17 -6.82 15.92 15.98
C VAL A 17 -7.18 14.66 15.18
N ASN A 18 -6.80 13.47 15.66
CA ASN A 18 -7.14 12.22 14.98
C ASN A 18 -8.65 11.96 14.92
N VAL A 19 -9.38 12.24 16.01
CA VAL A 19 -10.84 12.09 16.05
C VAL A 19 -11.54 13.08 15.12
N LEU A 20 -11.05 14.32 15.04
CA LEU A 20 -11.61 15.33 14.13
C LEU A 20 -11.41 14.96 12.66
N VAL A 21 -10.22 14.47 12.27
CA VAL A 21 -9.93 14.05 10.88
C VAL A 21 -10.79 12.85 10.45
N ALA A 22 -11.09 11.91 11.36
CA ALA A 22 -11.94 10.77 11.06
C ALA A 22 -13.41 11.15 10.74
N GLY A 23 -13.89 12.30 11.22
CA GLY A 23 -15.28 12.75 11.03
C GLY A 23 -15.60 13.40 9.68
N PHE A 24 -14.60 13.71 8.84
CA PHE A 24 -14.79 14.42 7.56
C PHE A 24 -14.80 13.51 6.32
N GLY A 25 -14.75 12.19 6.48
CA GLY A 25 -14.81 11.24 5.38
C GLY A 25 -16.24 10.99 4.89
N GLY A 26 -16.72 11.77 3.93
CA GLY A 26 -17.91 11.36 3.16
C GLY A 26 -17.65 10.01 2.47
N ILE A 27 -18.63 9.10 2.46
CA ILE A 27 -18.53 7.86 1.71
C ILE A 27 -18.50 8.23 0.22
N ALA A 28 -17.30 8.36 -0.34
CA ALA A 28 -17.11 8.45 -1.78
C ALA A 28 -17.76 7.21 -2.42
N LYS A 29 -18.14 7.28 -3.70
CA LYS A 29 -18.72 6.15 -4.44
C LYS A 29 -17.63 5.11 -4.75
N VAL A 30 -17.04 4.51 -3.71
CA VAL A 30 -15.78 3.73 -3.76
C VAL A 30 -15.96 2.40 -4.50
N GLY A 31 -17.20 1.92 -4.61
CA GLY A 31 -17.55 0.62 -5.20
C GLY A 31 -17.76 0.60 -6.72
N THR A 32 -17.76 1.74 -7.41
CA THR A 32 -18.00 1.78 -8.87
C THR A 32 -16.71 1.82 -9.71
N THR A 33 -15.54 1.88 -9.07
CA THR A 33 -14.25 1.87 -9.78
C THR A 33 -13.79 0.44 -10.05
N ALA A 34 -13.31 0.19 -11.27
CA ALA A 34 -12.66 -1.07 -11.63
C ALA A 34 -11.29 -1.20 -10.91
N ALA A 35 -10.71 -2.40 -10.95
CA ALA A 35 -9.33 -2.67 -10.51
C ALA A 35 -9.01 -2.25 -9.06
N GLN A 36 -9.87 -2.63 -8.09
CA GLN A 36 -9.66 -2.32 -6.66
C GLN A 36 -8.33 -2.84 -6.11
N PHE A 37 -7.73 -3.86 -6.74
CA PHE A 37 -6.42 -4.40 -6.37
C PHE A 37 -5.28 -3.36 -6.48
N LEU A 38 -5.44 -2.27 -7.24
CA LEU A 38 -4.46 -1.17 -7.29
C LEU A 38 -4.35 -0.41 -5.96
N LYS A 39 -5.33 -0.56 -5.06
CA LYS A 39 -5.28 0.01 -3.70
C LYS A 39 -4.50 -0.84 -2.70
N ILE A 40 -4.08 -2.05 -3.10
CA ILE A 40 -3.27 -2.90 -2.25
C ILE A 40 -1.87 -2.25 -2.15
N PRO A 41 -1.40 -1.91 -0.95
CA PRO A 41 -0.18 -1.15 -0.78
C PRO A 41 1.06 -1.97 -1.16
N VAL A 42 2.05 -1.29 -1.74
CA VAL A 42 3.35 -1.86 -2.11
C VAL A 42 4.43 -1.39 -1.14
N GLY A 43 5.39 -2.27 -0.83
CA GLY A 43 6.58 -1.96 -0.06
C GLY A 43 6.41 -2.24 1.43
N THR A 44 7.33 -3.02 2.00
CA THR A 44 7.32 -3.40 3.42
C THR A 44 7.50 -2.19 4.34
N ARG A 45 8.33 -1.22 3.96
CA ARG A 45 8.51 0.06 4.68
C ARG A 45 7.23 0.87 4.71
N ALA A 46 6.60 1.05 3.55
CA ALA A 46 5.36 1.79 3.42
C ALA A 46 4.22 1.13 4.21
N MET A 47 4.09 -0.20 4.11
CA MET A 47 3.09 -0.96 4.88
C MET A 47 3.35 -0.88 6.40
N GLY A 48 4.61 -0.95 6.84
CA GLY A 48 4.98 -0.79 8.26
C GLY A 48 4.63 0.60 8.82
N MET A 49 4.54 1.62 7.96
CA MET A 49 4.08 2.97 8.31
C MET A 49 2.56 3.15 8.21
N GLY A 50 1.80 2.06 8.05
CA GLY A 50 0.35 2.13 7.85
C GLY A 50 -0.03 2.81 6.54
N SER A 51 0.76 2.59 5.48
CA SER A 51 0.57 3.19 4.15
C SER A 51 0.77 4.71 4.08
N ALA A 52 1.37 5.33 5.10
CA ALA A 52 1.72 6.75 5.12
C ALA A 52 3.12 7.00 4.52
N PHE A 53 3.28 6.83 3.20
CA PHE A 53 4.62 6.82 2.56
C PHE A 53 4.83 7.84 1.42
N VAL A 54 3.76 8.46 0.90
CA VAL A 54 3.79 9.29 -0.34
C VAL A 54 4.89 10.36 -0.38
N SER A 55 5.15 11.05 0.75
CA SER A 55 6.13 12.14 0.81
C SER A 55 7.57 11.69 1.08
N VAL A 56 7.77 10.45 1.49
CA VAL A 56 9.09 9.88 1.84
C VAL A 56 9.46 8.72 0.92
N ALA A 57 8.71 8.54 -0.17
CA ALA A 57 8.95 7.51 -1.16
C ALA A 57 10.27 7.79 -1.89
N ASN A 58 11.29 7.03 -1.54
CA ASN A 58 12.67 7.24 -1.97
C ASN A 58 13.36 5.93 -2.38
N ASP A 59 12.57 4.95 -2.80
CA ASP A 59 13.00 3.61 -3.20
C ASP A 59 12.23 3.16 -4.46
N ALA A 60 12.50 1.97 -4.99
CA ALA A 60 11.85 1.52 -6.25
C ALA A 60 10.30 1.42 -6.13
N THR A 61 9.74 1.40 -4.91
CA THR A 61 8.29 1.44 -4.69
C THR A 61 7.69 2.84 -4.88
N ALA A 62 8.52 3.88 -5.07
CA ALA A 62 8.09 5.21 -5.46
C ALA A 62 7.28 5.22 -6.76
N LEU A 63 7.49 4.24 -7.66
CA LEU A 63 6.65 4.04 -8.85
C LEU A 63 5.16 3.88 -8.51
N TYR A 64 4.86 3.21 -7.40
CA TYR A 64 3.49 3.04 -6.88
C TYR A 64 3.02 4.27 -6.07
N TRP A 65 3.87 4.80 -5.19
CA TRP A 65 3.49 5.83 -4.22
C TRP A 65 3.53 7.26 -4.76
N ASN A 66 4.65 7.65 -5.39
CA ASN A 66 4.92 8.98 -5.90
C ASN A 66 6.16 8.95 -6.83
N PRO A 67 5.98 8.87 -8.16
CA PRO A 67 7.10 8.81 -9.10
C PRO A 67 8.07 10.00 -9.02
N ALA A 68 7.66 11.15 -8.49
CA ALA A 68 8.57 12.28 -8.29
C ALA A 68 9.70 11.96 -7.30
N GLY A 69 9.48 11.05 -6.35
CA GLY A 69 10.47 10.59 -5.39
C GLY A 69 11.66 9.87 -6.04
N MET A 70 11.50 9.34 -7.25
CA MET A 70 12.61 8.74 -8.02
C MET A 70 13.73 9.74 -8.33
N THR A 71 13.44 11.04 -8.30
CA THR A 71 14.45 12.09 -8.54
C THR A 71 15.42 12.27 -7.38
N GLU A 72 15.08 11.78 -6.18
CA GLU A 72 15.95 11.82 -5.01
C GLU A 72 16.87 10.58 -4.90
N MET A 73 16.67 9.59 -5.77
CA MET A 73 17.46 8.34 -5.77
C MET A 73 18.82 8.57 -6.44
N ALA A 74 19.89 8.31 -5.70
CA ALA A 74 21.26 8.49 -6.18
C ALA A 74 21.71 7.37 -7.13
N ASP A 75 21.25 6.14 -6.88
CA ASP A 75 21.62 4.93 -7.60
C ASP A 75 20.37 4.23 -8.15
N GLY A 76 20.57 3.34 -9.13
CA GLY A 76 19.51 2.48 -9.63
C GLY A 76 19.09 1.46 -8.57
N GLU A 77 17.80 1.22 -8.46
CA GLU A 77 17.22 0.32 -7.47
C GLU A 77 16.23 -0.64 -8.09
N PHE A 78 16.23 -1.86 -7.58
CA PHE A 78 15.31 -2.94 -7.94
C PHE A 78 14.62 -3.46 -6.69
N SER A 79 13.30 -3.63 -6.75
CA SER A 79 12.50 -4.12 -5.63
C SER A 79 11.51 -5.18 -6.09
N VAL A 80 11.35 -6.22 -5.27
CA VAL A 80 10.39 -7.30 -5.45
C VAL A 80 9.65 -7.51 -4.15
N MET A 81 8.35 -7.69 -4.24
CA MET A 81 7.49 -7.96 -3.09
C MET A 81 6.53 -9.09 -3.44
N HIS A 82 6.36 -10.02 -2.51
CA HIS A 82 5.29 -11.01 -2.50
C HIS A 82 4.50 -10.86 -1.21
N MET A 83 3.18 -10.82 -1.31
CA MET A 83 2.27 -10.69 -0.17
C MET A 83 1.11 -11.67 -0.27
N ASN A 84 0.92 -12.45 0.78
CA ASN A 84 -0.32 -13.18 0.99
C ASN A 84 -1.39 -12.20 1.48
N TRP A 85 -2.47 -12.09 0.71
CA TRP A 85 -3.58 -11.20 0.96
C TRP A 85 -4.82 -11.99 1.43
N ILE A 86 -5.91 -11.27 1.68
CA ILE A 86 -7.14 -11.87 2.19
C ILE A 86 -7.73 -12.89 1.19
N LEU A 87 -8.48 -13.85 1.72
CA LEU A 87 -9.24 -14.85 0.93
C LEU A 87 -8.38 -15.67 -0.06
N GLY A 88 -7.15 -16.02 0.33
CA GLY A 88 -6.28 -16.84 -0.52
C GLY A 88 -5.81 -16.14 -1.80
N THR A 89 -5.87 -14.80 -1.81
CA THR A 89 -5.32 -13.97 -2.88
C THR A 89 -3.84 -13.70 -2.60
N SER A 90 -3.00 -13.68 -3.62
CA SER A 90 -1.62 -13.18 -3.53
C SER A 90 -1.46 -11.89 -4.33
N TYR A 91 -0.56 -11.04 -3.88
CA TYR A 91 -0.20 -9.80 -4.54
C TYR A 91 1.32 -9.72 -4.70
N ASP A 92 1.76 -9.62 -5.95
CA ASP A 92 3.17 -9.58 -6.34
C ASP A 92 3.48 -8.24 -6.98
N PHE A 93 4.62 -7.65 -6.63
CA PHE A 93 5.09 -6.40 -7.22
C PHE A 93 6.56 -6.53 -7.59
N ILE A 94 6.91 -5.98 -8.75
CA ILE A 94 8.28 -5.82 -9.23
C ILE A 94 8.44 -4.39 -9.70
N GLY A 95 9.49 -3.71 -9.24
CA GLY A 95 9.81 -2.34 -9.64
C GLY A 95 11.30 -2.17 -9.90
N LEU A 96 11.62 -1.42 -10.95
CA LEU A 96 12.99 -1.04 -11.31
C LEU A 96 13.01 0.46 -11.57
N VAL A 97 13.93 1.17 -10.91
CA VAL A 97 14.18 2.60 -11.11
C VAL A 97 15.66 2.79 -11.41
N THR A 98 15.98 3.62 -12.38
CA THR A 98 17.37 3.99 -12.68
C THR A 98 17.49 5.49 -12.95
N PRO A 99 18.39 6.20 -12.26
CA PRO A 99 18.67 7.60 -12.56
C PRO A 99 19.43 7.73 -13.88
N VAL A 100 18.98 8.64 -14.74
CA VAL A 100 19.56 8.94 -16.07
C VAL A 100 20.38 10.23 -16.00
N GLY A 101 21.07 10.45 -14.88
CA GLY A 101 21.88 11.63 -14.60
C GLY A 101 21.07 12.93 -14.71
N ARG A 102 21.52 13.85 -15.56
CA ARG A 102 20.92 15.19 -15.71
C ARG A 102 19.49 15.21 -16.27
N TYR A 103 19.02 14.10 -16.84
CA TYR A 103 17.71 14.00 -17.48
C TYR A 103 16.61 13.52 -16.53
N GLY A 104 16.93 13.30 -15.25
CA GLY A 104 16.01 12.78 -14.24
C GLY A 104 16.15 11.26 -14.09
N SER A 105 15.05 10.60 -13.73
CA SER A 105 15.00 9.16 -13.46
C SER A 105 13.93 8.49 -14.31
N ILE A 106 14.19 7.25 -14.72
CA ILE A 106 13.21 6.39 -15.40
C ILE A 106 12.95 5.17 -14.53
N GLY A 107 11.73 4.65 -14.60
CA GLY A 107 11.40 3.41 -13.93
C GLY A 107 10.22 2.71 -14.55
N VAL A 108 10.09 1.43 -14.23
CA VAL A 108 9.03 0.55 -14.68
C VAL A 108 8.65 -0.39 -13.56
N ASP A 109 7.35 -0.60 -13.39
CA ASP A 109 6.80 -1.54 -12.43
C ASP A 109 5.78 -2.47 -13.08
N ALA A 110 5.57 -3.61 -12.43
CA ALA A 110 4.52 -4.56 -12.73
C ALA A 110 3.94 -5.10 -11.42
N ALA A 111 2.62 -5.09 -11.33
CA ALA A 111 1.88 -5.65 -10.20
C ALA A 111 0.94 -6.75 -10.68
N PHE A 112 0.96 -7.89 -10.00
CA PHE A 112 0.15 -9.06 -10.31
C PHE A 112 -0.72 -9.40 -9.10
N THR A 113 -1.98 -9.73 -9.37
CA THR A 113 -2.90 -10.23 -8.36
C THR A 113 -3.41 -11.58 -8.82
N SER A 114 -3.22 -12.59 -7.98
CA SER A 114 -3.60 -13.97 -8.28
C SER A 114 -4.54 -14.48 -7.19
N ILE A 115 -5.54 -15.26 -7.56
CA ILE A 115 -6.44 -15.93 -6.61
C ILE A 115 -6.15 -17.42 -6.72
N GLY A 116 -5.88 -18.06 -5.59
CA GLY A 116 -5.66 -19.51 -5.56
C GLY A 116 -6.91 -20.31 -5.92
N GLU A 117 -6.72 -21.61 -6.12
CA GLU A 117 -7.83 -22.54 -6.32
C GLU A 117 -8.79 -22.53 -5.13
N MET A 118 -10.10 -22.55 -5.41
CA MET A 118 -11.14 -22.49 -4.39
C MET A 118 -12.13 -23.63 -4.62
N LYS A 119 -12.34 -24.45 -3.58
CA LYS A 119 -13.32 -25.53 -3.63
C LYS A 119 -14.69 -25.01 -4.07
N VAL A 120 -15.26 -25.67 -5.07
CA VAL A 120 -16.62 -25.41 -5.52
C VAL A 120 -17.59 -25.85 -4.43
N ARG A 121 -18.52 -24.97 -4.06
CA ARG A 121 -19.59 -25.23 -3.06
C ARG A 121 -20.94 -24.99 -3.70
N THR A 122 -21.88 -25.90 -3.48
CA THR A 122 -23.28 -25.79 -3.94
C THR A 122 -24.24 -25.78 -2.75
N VAL A 123 -25.51 -25.46 -2.99
CA VAL A 123 -26.54 -25.50 -1.93
C VAL A 123 -26.66 -26.90 -1.32
N ASP A 124 -26.57 -27.94 -2.16
CA ASP A 124 -26.68 -29.34 -1.74
C ASP A 124 -25.41 -29.86 -1.07
N ASN A 125 -24.25 -29.27 -1.37
CA ASN A 125 -22.97 -29.67 -0.77
C ASN A 125 -22.15 -28.43 -0.31
N PRO A 126 -22.49 -27.86 0.85
CA PRO A 126 -21.87 -26.65 1.37
C PRO A 126 -20.43 -26.84 1.84
N ASP A 127 -20.02 -28.07 2.17
CA ASP A 127 -18.65 -28.38 2.61
C ASP A 127 -17.67 -28.55 1.44
N GLY A 128 -18.19 -28.65 0.21
CA GLY A 128 -17.45 -28.66 -1.05
C GLY A 128 -17.69 -29.91 -1.88
N THR A 129 -17.76 -29.75 -3.19
CA THR A 129 -18.06 -30.83 -4.16
C THR A 129 -16.87 -31.77 -4.41
N GLY A 130 -15.67 -31.43 -3.92
CA GLY A 130 -14.42 -32.16 -4.20
C GLY A 130 -13.69 -31.65 -5.45
N GLU A 131 -14.30 -30.73 -6.18
CA GLU A 131 -13.73 -30.00 -7.31
C GLU A 131 -13.13 -28.65 -6.84
N TYR A 132 -12.12 -28.17 -7.57
CA TYR A 132 -11.34 -26.95 -7.27
C TYR A 132 -11.34 -26.00 -8.47
#